data_AF-A0A1F5R7B2-F1
#
_entry.id   AF-A0A1F5R7B2-F1
#
_cell.length_a   1.000
_cell.length_b   1.000
_cell.length_c   1.000
_cell.angle_alpha   90.00
_cell.angle_beta   90.00
_cell.angle_gamma   90.00
#
_symmetry.space_group_name_H-M   'P 1'
#
loop_
_entity.id
_entity.type
_entity.pdbx_description
1 polymer ?
#
loop_
_entity_poly.entity_id
_entity_poly.type
_entity_poly.pdbx_seq_one_letter_code
_entity_poly.pdbx_strand_id
1 'polypeptide(L)' 'MEDLKLANKLVKALDMAIRFERQAQERYAREATYSYEYDVKGLFKQLVSEELKHERILTQKKNLVLKDIAKMDKKK' A
#
# COMPACT_ATOMS: atom_id res chain seq x y z
N MET A 1 -27.10 -3.24 3.77
CA MET A 1 -26.17 -3.78 4.81
C MET A 1 -25.03 -4.58 4.19
N GLU A 2 -25.27 -5.29 3.09
CA GLU A 2 -24.26 -6.09 2.39
C GLU A 2 -23.16 -5.25 1.73
N ASP A 3 -23.50 -4.11 1.10
CA ASP A 3 -22.53 -3.19 0.50
C ASP A 3 -21.55 -2.61 1.53
N LEU A 4 -22.05 -2.25 2.72
CA LEU A 4 -21.22 -1.77 3.83
C LEU A 4 -20.27 -2.86 4.33
N LYS A 5 -20.74 -4.11 4.39
CA LYS A 5 -19.91 -5.27 4.76
C LYS A 5 -18.81 -5.52 3.71
N LEU A 6 -19.14 -5.38 2.43
CA LEU A 6 -18.18 -5.51 1.33
C LEU A 6 -17.13 -4.39 1.34
N ALA A 7 -17.56 -3.13 1.52
CA ALA A 7 -16.66 -1.98 1.62
C ALA A 7 -15.68 -2.14 2.80
N ASN A 8 -16.14 -2.61 3.95
CA ASN A 8 -15.27 -2.90 5.10
C ASN A 8 -14.27 -4.04 4.82
N LYS A 9 -14.67 -5.09 4.08
CA LYS A 9 -13.73 -6.12 3.63
C LYS A 9 -12.66 -5.55 2.69
N LEU A 10 -13.06 -4.66 1.77
CA LEU A 10 -12.15 -4.00 0.85
C LEU A 10 -11.12 -3.13 1.59
N VAL A 11 -11.54 -2.39 2.63
CA VAL A 11 -10.60 -1.64 3.49
C VAL A 11 -9.56 -2.56 4.12
N LYS A 12 -9.97 -3.71 4.67
CA LYS A 12 -9.03 -4.69 5.25
C LYS A 12 -8.05 -5.26 4.23
N ALA A 13 -8.50 -5.50 3.00
CA ALA A 13 -7.63 -5.96 1.91
C ALA A 13 -6.60 -4.89 1.52
N LEU A 14 -7.04 -3.62 1.44
CA LEU A 14 -6.14 -2.50 1.16
C LEU A 14 -5.12 -2.28 2.29
N ASP A 15 -5.51 -2.45 3.55
CA ASP A 15 -4.58 -2.42 4.69
C ASP A 15 -3.52 -3.52 4.61
N MET A 16 -3.94 -4.73 4.24
CA MET A 16 -3.01 -5.84 4.01
C MET A 16 -2.04 -5.54 2.87
N ALA A 17 -2.51 -5.00 1.75
CA ALA A 17 -1.67 -4.64 0.62
C ALA A 17 -0.65 -3.55 1.00
N ILE A 18 -1.09 -2.46 1.64
CA ILE A 18 -0.20 -1.38 2.12
C ILE A 18 0.90 -1.92 3.04
N ARG A 19 0.57 -2.85 3.93
CA ARG A 19 1.57 -3.49 4.79
C ARG A 19 2.61 -4.28 3.98
N PHE A 20 2.20 -4.99 2.93
CA PHE A 20 3.13 -5.70 2.06
C PHE A 20 4.05 -4.74 1.29
N GLU A 21 3.54 -3.61 0.80
CA GLU A 21 4.39 -2.59 0.17
C GLU A 21 5.47 -2.09 1.14
N ARG A 22 5.10 -1.79 2.39
CA ARG A 22 6.07 -1.36 3.41
C ARG A 22 7.12 -2.43 3.72
N GLN A 23 6.71 -3.69 3.83
CA GLN A 23 7.65 -4.80 4.03
C GLN A 23 8.60 -4.96 2.84
N ALA A 24 8.12 -4.76 1.61
CA ALA A 24 8.94 -4.79 0.41
C ALA A 24 9.94 -3.62 0.38
N GLN A 25 9.50 -2.39 0.69
CA GLN A 25 10.37 -1.23 0.83
C GLN A 25 11.51 -1.48 1.83
N GLU A 26 11.17 -1.97 3.03
CA GLU A 26 12.15 -2.28 4.07
C GLU A 26 13.14 -3.36 3.61
N ARG A 27 12.65 -4.41 2.94
CA ARG A 27 13.49 -5.47 2.40
C ARG A 27 14.46 -4.92 1.37
N TYR A 28 13.98 -4.23 0.33
CA TYR A 28 14.84 -3.70 -0.72
C TYR A 28 15.82 -2.64 -0.21
N ALA A 29 15.43 -1.83 0.77
CA ALA A 29 16.35 -0.88 1.42
C ALA A 29 17.51 -1.61 2.15
N ARG A 30 17.22 -2.74 2.82
CA ARG A 30 18.26 -3.59 3.41
C ARG A 30 19.16 -4.20 2.34
N GLU A 31 18.59 -4.79 1.30
CA GLU A 31 19.38 -5.39 0.21
C GLU A 31 20.27 -4.36 -0.51
N ALA A 32 19.78 -3.13 -0.74
CA ALA A 32 20.58 -2.03 -1.31
C ALA A 32 21.78 -1.63 -0.42
N THR A 33 21.66 -1.84 0.89
CA THR A 33 22.73 -1.52 1.85
C THR A 33 23.83 -2.57 1.81
N TYR A 34 23.48 -3.86 1.65
CA TYR A 34 24.43 -4.98 1.63
C TYR A 34 24.95 -5.34 0.23
N SER A 35 24.41 -4.76 -0.83
CA SER A 35 24.86 -5.00 -2.20
C SER A 35 26.19 -4.29 -2.49
N TYR A 36 27.18 -5.07 -2.92
CA TYR A 36 28.51 -4.56 -3.34
C TYR A 36 28.52 -4.08 -4.80
N GLU A 37 27.72 -4.68 -5.67
CA GLU A 37 27.60 -4.32 -7.07
C GLU A 37 26.76 -3.05 -7.25
N TYR A 38 27.32 -2.05 -7.96
CA TYR A 38 26.68 -0.75 -8.15
C TYR A 38 25.31 -0.85 -8.83
N ASP A 39 25.21 -1.67 -9.88
CA ASP A 39 23.97 -1.83 -10.65
C ASP A 39 22.87 -2.51 -9.83
N VAL A 40 23.24 -3.52 -9.03
CA VAL A 40 22.31 -4.21 -8.13
C VAL A 40 21.79 -3.26 -7.04
N LYS A 41 22.68 -2.43 -6.49
CA LYS A 41 22.29 -1.37 -5.54
C LYS A 41 21.36 -0.34 -6.17
N GLY A 42 21.62 0.04 -7.42
CA GLY A 42 20.76 0.91 -8.22
C GLY A 42 19.36 0.32 -8.38
N LEU A 43 19.28 -0.95 -8.76
CA LEU A 43 18.01 -1.67 -8.91
C LEU A 43 17.19 -1.69 -7.63
N PHE A 44 17.80 -2.04 -6.48
CA PHE A 44 17.05 -2.06 -5.22
C PHE A 44 16.52 -0.68 -4.82
N LYS A 45 17.27 0.41 -5.08
CA LYS A 45 16.77 1.78 -4.86
C LYS A 45 15.59 2.13 -5.76
N GLN A 46 15.61 1.67 -7.00
CA GLN A 46 14.47 1.82 -7.92
C GLN A 46 13.26 1.04 -7.39
N LEU A 47 13.44 -0.20 -6.96
CA LEU A 47 12.35 -1.01 -6.38
C LEU A 47 11.73 -0.34 -5.15
N VAL A 48 12.54 0.17 -4.21
CA VAL A 48 12.01 0.97 -3.07
C VAL A 48 11.14 2.14 -3.55
N SER A 49 11.58 2.82 -4.61
CA SER A 49 10.84 3.96 -5.17
C SER A 49 9.51 3.55 -5.80
N GLU A 50 9.44 2.38 -6.44
CA GLU A 50 8.19 1.83 -6.99
C GLU A 50 7.23 1.41 -5.86
N GLU A 51 7.69 0.71 -4.83
CA GLU A 51 6.81 0.29 -3.73
C GLU A 51 6.27 1.50 -2.92
N LEU A 52 7.03 2.60 -2.85
CA LEU A 52 6.53 3.87 -2.31
C LEU A 52 5.39 4.47 -3.17
N LYS A 53 5.45 4.32 -4.50
CA LYS A 53 4.35 4.74 -5.39
C LYS A 53 3.13 3.84 -5.18
N HIS A 54 3.32 2.53 -5.10
CA HIS A 54 2.24 1.57 -4.83
C HIS A 54 1.54 1.87 -3.51
N GLU A 55 2.29 2.10 -2.42
CA GLU A 55 1.72 2.47 -1.12
C GLU A 55 0.85 3.73 -1.22
N ARG A 56 1.32 4.77 -1.94
CA ARG A 56 0.55 6.02 -2.12
C ARG A 56 -0.76 5.77 -2.85
N ILE A 57 -0.75 5.00 -3.94
CA ILE A 57 -1.94 4.67 -4.74
C ILE A 57 -2.94 3.87 -3.88
N LEU A 58 -2.47 2.85 -3.16
CA LEU A 58 -3.32 2.02 -2.30
C LEU A 58 -3.93 2.84 -1.15
N THR A 59 -3.14 3.74 -0.56
CA THR A 59 -3.62 4.65 0.49
C THR A 59 -4.70 5.60 -0.02
N GLN A 60 -4.51 6.17 -1.23
CA GLN A 60 -5.53 7.00 -1.86
C GLN A 60 -6.83 6.22 -2.11
N LYS A 61 -6.74 4.99 -2.64
CA LYS A 61 -7.90 4.11 -2.84
C LYS A 61 -8.60 3.80 -1.53
N LYS A 62 -7.86 3.46 -0.47
CA LYS A 62 -8.43 3.22 0.87
C LYS A 62 -9.20 4.44 1.37
N ASN A 63 -8.64 5.63 1.22
CA ASN A 63 -9.27 6.88 1.65
C ASN A 63 -10.57 7.16 0.88
N LEU A 64 -10.65 6.81 -0.40
CA LEU A 64 -11.89 6.92 -1.18
C LEU A 64 -12.97 5.97 -0.65
N VAL A 65 -12.63 4.70 -0.39
CA VAL A 65 -13.57 3.72 0.17
C VAL A 65 -14.09 4.16 1.54
N LEU A 66 -13.21 4.68 2.41
CA LEU A 66 -13.59 5.21 3.72
C LEU A 66 -14.53 6.42 3.62
N LYS A 67 -14.30 7.32 2.66
CA LYS A 67 -15.22 8.44 2.39
C LYS A 67 -16.59 7.96 1.96
N ASP A 68 -16.65 6.91 1.15
CA ASP A 68 -17.93 6.35 0.68
C ASP A 68 -18.68 5.64 1.81
N ILE A 69 -17.98 4.90 2.69
CA ILE A 69 -18.55 4.36 3.93
C ILE A 69 -19.16 5.49 4.78
N ALA A 70 -18.41 6.57 5.03
CA ALA A 70 -18.90 7.69 5.83
C ALA A 70 -20.13 8.39 5.23
N LYS A 71 -20.28 8.40 3.89
CA LYS A 71 -21.48 8.92 3.23
C LYS A 71 -22.68 7.97 3.38
N MET A 72 -22.44 6.65 3.38
CA MET A 72 -23.50 5.64 3.59
C MET A 72 -24.06 5.72 5.01
N ASP A 73 -23.21 5.91 6.01
CA ASP A 73 -23.62 6.01 7.41
C ASP A 73 -24.44 7.28 7.70
N LYS A 74 -24.16 8.40 7.02
CA LYS A 74 -24.92 9.66 7.13
C LYS A 74 -26.30 9.63 6.45
N LYS A 75 -26.57 8.64 5.59
CA LYS A 75 -27.85 8.49 4.86
C LYS A 75 -28.83 7.55 5.56
N LYS A 76 -28.40 6.88 6.63
CA LYS A 76 -29.25 6.10 7.54
C LYS A 76 -29.82 7.00 8.62
#